data_AF-A0A813BIL9-F1
#
_entry.id   AF-A0A813BIL9-F1
#
_cell.length_a   1.000
_cell.length_b   1.000
_cell.length_c   1.000
_cell.angle_alpha   90.00
_cell.angle_beta   90.00
_cell.angle_gamma   90.00
#
_symmetry.space_group_name_H-M   'P 1'
#
loop_
_entity.id
_entity.type
_entity.pdbx_description
1 polymer ?
#
loop_
_entity_poly.entity_id
_entity_poly.type
_entity_poly.pdbx_seq_one_letter_code
_entity_poly.pdbx_strand_id
1 'polypeptide(L)'
;MIAASLFAAGVLPMEFVEWTDNPDIMQYPLVSYWATATGFIVYCFILLFWQRGHRIFLDTLCVKQDDTTWKALALLSMPALLKSSDSLLVLWDPTYTRRLWCCFEIAAFLHSRPIGQKASVRVRPTLLGVGFISILMALAIVLLVLVFVPGDPDKGRTGNQAVMWPLMAGCSFVAFYFSVMQLRKFFRSVEMIQSELQDFRFDNCSCHCCATNHQFSQTCDRRILTICISKWFGSIDRFEDLMRSEVLACLTEQLATNILTYREFVVMSVPVLWHFLDTASEPLDWYLRSGHTHKPVLRQEMRSFAREVCRGLGWAFGALPILFLVISRLACLLRRRIGRSYGAKMCWDLLIICSILLVAIALFVAFLVLEQVCGISLLGILVFDAILFTCTFLLFRCLPDPMRLKAQAVDQRDAHGTDTSPSLEEMEVAASAVRNRIQL
;
A
#
# COMPACT_ATOMS: atom_id res chain seq x y z
N MET A 1 20.35 -10.12 -9.28
CA MET A 1 21.31 -11.26 -9.30
C MET A 1 21.95 -11.42 -10.66
N ILE A 2 21.22 -11.75 -11.75
CA ILE A 2 21.81 -11.93 -13.09
C ILE A 2 22.68 -10.74 -13.51
N ALA A 3 22.17 -9.50 -13.43
CA ALA A 3 22.96 -8.31 -13.78
C ALA A 3 24.22 -8.14 -12.92
N ALA A 4 24.13 -8.36 -11.61
CA ALA A 4 25.29 -8.34 -10.71
C ALA A 4 26.30 -9.45 -11.06
N SER A 5 25.84 -10.63 -11.44
CA SER A 5 26.69 -11.74 -11.89
C SER A 5 27.34 -11.45 -13.24
N LEU A 6 26.62 -10.82 -14.18
CA LEU A 6 27.17 -10.40 -15.48
C LEU A 6 28.18 -9.26 -15.33
N PHE A 7 27.94 -8.33 -14.41
CA PHE A 7 28.90 -7.30 -14.03
C PHE A 7 30.16 -7.91 -13.43
N ALA A 8 30.01 -8.79 -12.43
CA ALA A 8 31.14 -9.48 -11.82
C ALA A 8 31.95 -10.32 -12.83
N ALA A 9 31.30 -10.86 -13.85
CA ALA A 9 31.95 -11.58 -14.95
C ALA A 9 32.63 -10.67 -16.00
N GLY A 10 32.57 -9.34 -15.83
CA GLY A 10 33.14 -8.36 -16.76
C GLY A 10 32.38 -8.23 -18.09
N VAL A 11 31.15 -8.74 -18.18
CA VAL A 11 30.33 -8.68 -19.41
C VAL A 11 29.67 -7.31 -19.58
N LEU A 12 29.27 -6.69 -18.48
CA LEU A 12 28.67 -5.35 -18.50
C LEU A 12 29.75 -4.27 -18.41
N PRO A 13 29.62 -3.17 -19.15
CA PRO A 13 30.65 -2.14 -19.19
C PRO A 13 30.77 -1.44 -17.83
N MET A 14 32.01 -1.11 -17.48
CA MET A 14 32.36 -0.27 -16.35
C MET A 14 32.70 1.11 -16.93
N GLU A 15 32.15 2.19 -16.38
CA GLU A 15 32.76 3.50 -16.62
C GLU A 15 34.12 3.47 -15.93
N PHE A 16 35.20 3.53 -16.73
CA PHE A 16 36.52 3.77 -16.20
C PHE A 16 36.66 5.26 -15.99
N VAL A 17 36.94 5.70 -14.75
CA VAL A 17 37.58 7.00 -14.56
C VAL A 17 38.95 6.89 -15.21
N GLU A 18 39.26 7.90 -16.02
CA GLU A 18 40.46 7.99 -16.86
C GLU A 18 41.72 7.64 -16.06
N TRP A 19 42.54 6.75 -16.63
CA TRP A 19 43.77 6.26 -16.01
C TRP A 19 44.65 7.45 -15.64
N THR A 20 44.84 7.67 -14.34
CA THR A 20 45.97 8.48 -13.90
C THR A 20 47.22 7.65 -14.11
N ASP A 21 48.24 8.21 -14.78
CA ASP A 21 49.54 7.55 -15.00
C ASP A 21 50.33 7.30 -13.70
N ASN A 22 49.74 7.54 -12.53
CA ASN A 22 50.40 7.41 -11.25
C ASN A 22 50.17 6.00 -10.67
N PRO A 23 51.16 5.08 -10.73
CA PRO A 23 51.02 3.71 -10.26
C PRO A 23 50.83 3.60 -8.74
N ASP A 24 51.11 4.67 -7.99
CA ASP A 24 50.95 4.71 -6.53
C ASP A 24 49.52 5.07 -6.09
N ILE A 25 48.68 5.57 -7.01
CA ILE A 25 47.27 5.85 -6.71
C ILE A 25 46.50 4.55 -6.93
N MET A 26 46.21 3.85 -5.84
CA MET A 26 45.32 2.69 -5.82
C MET A 26 43.94 3.11 -6.35
N GLN A 27 43.69 2.81 -7.62
CA GLN A 27 42.43 3.12 -8.30
C GLN A 27 41.32 2.25 -7.71
N TYR A 28 40.30 2.89 -7.13
CA TYR A 28 39.08 2.20 -6.73
C TYR A 28 38.15 2.11 -7.96
N PRO A 29 37.61 0.92 -8.28
CA PRO A 29 36.63 0.78 -9.35
C PRO A 29 35.39 1.65 -9.05
N LEU A 30 34.77 2.21 -10.09
CA LEU A 30 33.46 2.85 -9.93
C LEU A 30 32.44 1.82 -9.42
N VAL A 31 31.52 2.33 -8.60
CA VAL A 31 30.39 1.60 -8.05
C VAL A 31 29.56 1.01 -9.19
N SER A 32 29.26 -0.29 -9.14
CA SER A 32 28.29 -0.90 -10.07
C SER A 32 26.93 -0.23 -9.90
N TYR A 33 26.23 0.03 -11.00
CA TYR A 33 24.84 0.49 -10.96
C TYR A 33 23.90 -0.43 -11.76
N TRP A 34 24.44 -1.52 -12.30
CA TRP A 34 23.70 -2.39 -13.21
C TRP A 34 22.61 -3.17 -12.50
N ALA A 35 22.84 -3.68 -11.30
CA ALA A 35 21.83 -4.43 -10.57
C ALA A 35 20.65 -3.52 -10.19
N THR A 36 20.93 -2.30 -9.74
CA THR A 36 19.92 -1.29 -9.39
C THR A 36 19.14 -0.86 -10.62
N ALA A 37 19.82 -0.45 -11.70
CA ALA A 37 19.16 0.03 -12.92
C ALA A 37 18.32 -1.08 -13.58
N THR A 38 18.91 -2.26 -13.81
CA THR A 38 18.17 -3.39 -14.42
C THR A 38 17.05 -3.88 -13.53
N GLY A 39 17.28 -3.98 -12.20
CA GLY A 39 16.26 -4.34 -11.23
C GLY A 39 15.08 -3.38 -11.27
N PHE A 40 15.34 -2.08 -11.29
CA PHE A 40 14.30 -1.05 -11.35
C PHE A 40 13.51 -1.10 -12.66
N ILE A 41 14.19 -1.23 -13.81
CA ILE A 41 13.52 -1.36 -15.12
C ILE A 41 12.64 -2.61 -15.15
N VAL A 42 13.16 -3.77 -14.73
CA VAL A 42 12.40 -5.02 -14.69
C VAL A 42 11.21 -4.91 -13.73
N TYR A 43 11.39 -4.25 -12.59
CA TYR A 43 10.32 -4.00 -11.64
C TYR A 43 9.22 -3.13 -12.22
N CYS A 44 9.57 -2.01 -12.86
CA CYS A 44 8.61 -1.15 -13.55
C CYS A 44 7.89 -1.91 -14.67
N PHE A 45 8.62 -2.74 -15.43
CA PHE A 45 8.03 -3.58 -16.47
C PHE A 45 7.02 -4.58 -15.89
N ILE A 46 7.38 -5.31 -14.82
CA ILE A 46 6.46 -6.21 -14.14
C ILE A 46 5.27 -5.43 -13.57
N LEU A 47 5.49 -4.29 -12.93
CA LEU A 47 4.41 -3.49 -12.34
C LEU A 47 3.39 -3.01 -13.40
N LEU A 48 3.85 -2.64 -14.60
CA LEU A 48 3.00 -2.10 -15.67
C LEU A 48 2.37 -3.18 -16.55
N PHE A 49 3.10 -4.27 -16.83
CA PHE A 49 2.70 -5.27 -17.83
C PHE A 49 2.32 -6.62 -17.25
N TRP A 50 2.55 -6.86 -15.95
CA TRP A 50 2.14 -8.14 -15.33
C TRP A 50 0.63 -8.20 -15.17
N GLN A 51 -0.02 -8.80 -16.15
CA GLN A 51 -1.45 -9.08 -16.10
C GLN A 51 -1.70 -10.42 -15.42
N ARG A 52 -2.61 -10.43 -14.45
CA ARG A 52 -3.08 -11.66 -13.83
C ARG A 52 -4.22 -12.22 -14.67
N GLY A 53 -4.13 -13.48 -15.11
CA GLY A 53 -5.09 -14.13 -16.03
C GLY A 53 -6.46 -14.47 -15.42
N HIS A 54 -7.11 -13.53 -14.73
CA HIS A 54 -8.47 -13.71 -14.23
C HIS A 54 -9.49 -13.23 -15.26
N ARG A 55 -10.60 -13.94 -15.39
CA ARG A 55 -11.77 -13.45 -16.12
C ARG A 55 -12.42 -12.35 -15.27
N ILE A 56 -12.46 -11.14 -15.80
CA ILE A 56 -13.01 -9.97 -15.11
C ILE A 56 -14.23 -9.52 -15.89
N PHE A 57 -15.33 -9.32 -15.19
CA PHE A 57 -16.47 -8.59 -15.71
C PHE A 57 -16.27 -7.11 -15.37
N LEU A 58 -16.25 -6.25 -16.38
CA LEU A 58 -16.17 -4.80 -16.22
C LEU A 58 -17.34 -4.18 -16.98
N ASP A 59 -18.24 -3.54 -16.25
CA ASP A 59 -19.49 -2.96 -16.75
C ASP A 59 -19.30 -2.13 -18.04
N THR A 60 -18.26 -1.30 -18.07
CA THR A 60 -17.96 -0.36 -19.15
C THR A 60 -17.55 -1.08 -20.44
N LEU A 61 -16.98 -2.29 -20.34
CA LEU A 61 -16.55 -3.09 -21.49
C LEU A 61 -17.58 -4.16 -21.87
N CYS A 62 -18.29 -4.72 -20.89
CA CYS A 62 -19.21 -5.83 -21.08
C CYS A 62 -20.63 -5.38 -21.42
N VAL A 63 -21.01 -4.14 -21.09
CA VAL A 63 -22.32 -3.58 -21.40
C VAL A 63 -22.18 -2.56 -22.52
N LYS A 64 -22.95 -2.76 -23.60
CA LYS A 64 -23.03 -1.81 -24.71
C LYS A 64 -23.70 -0.51 -24.23
N GLN A 65 -22.89 0.51 -23.92
CA GLN A 65 -23.36 1.76 -23.33
C GLN A 65 -24.20 2.62 -24.29
N ASP A 66 -23.99 2.48 -25.60
CA ASP A 66 -24.64 3.30 -26.63
C ASP A 66 -26.10 2.92 -26.90
N ASP A 67 -26.52 1.72 -26.48
CA ASP A 67 -27.86 1.19 -26.75
C ASP A 67 -28.68 1.14 -25.45
N THR A 68 -29.67 2.02 -25.35
CA THR A 68 -30.51 2.17 -24.15
C THR A 68 -31.27 0.90 -23.79
N THR A 69 -31.64 0.09 -24.78
CA THR A 69 -32.38 -1.17 -24.56
C THR A 69 -31.45 -2.22 -23.99
N TRP A 70 -30.26 -2.38 -24.57
CA TRP A 70 -29.24 -3.31 -24.05
C TRP A 70 -28.71 -2.87 -22.69
N LYS A 71 -28.56 -1.56 -22.46
CA LYS A 71 -28.23 -1.03 -21.15
C LYS A 71 -29.31 -1.43 -20.15
N ALA A 72 -30.59 -1.15 -20.41
CA ALA A 72 -31.68 -1.53 -19.52
C ALA A 72 -31.71 -3.05 -19.22
N LEU A 73 -31.53 -3.89 -20.25
CA LEU A 73 -31.48 -5.35 -20.09
C LEU A 73 -30.26 -5.80 -19.27
N ALA A 74 -29.10 -5.18 -19.51
CA ALA A 74 -27.89 -5.42 -18.72
C ALA A 74 -28.10 -5.02 -17.25
N LEU A 75 -28.69 -3.85 -16.99
CA LEU A 75 -29.01 -3.37 -15.64
C LEU A 75 -29.92 -4.37 -14.90
N LEU A 76 -30.92 -4.94 -15.60
CA LEU A 76 -31.79 -5.97 -15.03
C LEU A 76 -31.07 -7.30 -14.78
N SER A 77 -30.06 -7.63 -15.57
CA SER A 77 -29.26 -8.86 -15.46
C SER A 77 -28.11 -8.78 -14.44
N MET A 78 -27.66 -7.56 -14.09
CA MET A 78 -26.53 -7.34 -13.20
C MET A 78 -26.57 -8.13 -11.90
N PRO A 79 -27.68 -8.14 -11.16
CA PRO A 79 -27.64 -8.80 -9.87
C PRO A 79 -27.61 -10.35 -10.00
N ALA A 80 -27.98 -10.92 -11.16
CA ALA A 80 -27.66 -12.31 -11.50
C ALA A 80 -26.16 -12.52 -11.78
N LEU A 81 -25.50 -11.59 -12.48
CA LEU A 81 -24.05 -11.60 -12.70
C LEU A 81 -23.28 -11.52 -11.38
N LEU A 82 -23.69 -10.62 -10.47
CA LEU A 82 -23.09 -10.48 -9.14
C LEU A 82 -23.25 -11.76 -8.32
N LYS A 83 -24.41 -12.41 -8.37
CA LYS A 83 -24.66 -13.71 -7.73
C LYS A 83 -23.75 -14.81 -8.29
N SER A 84 -23.53 -14.82 -9.61
CA SER A 84 -22.67 -15.82 -10.27
C SER A 84 -21.16 -15.57 -10.11
N SER A 85 -20.77 -14.37 -9.69
CA SER A 85 -19.36 -14.01 -9.50
C SER A 85 -18.79 -14.63 -8.22
N ASP A 86 -17.55 -15.13 -8.26
CA ASP A 86 -16.87 -15.69 -7.08
C ASP A 86 -16.36 -14.62 -6.11
N SER A 87 -16.01 -13.45 -6.64
CA SER A 87 -15.43 -12.34 -5.87
C SER A 87 -15.75 -10.99 -6.49
N LEU A 88 -15.76 -9.94 -5.67
CA LEU A 88 -15.95 -8.55 -6.10
C LEU A 88 -14.70 -7.74 -5.77
N LEU A 89 -14.08 -7.13 -6.79
CA LEU A 89 -13.00 -6.14 -6.61
C LEU A 89 -13.59 -4.74 -6.64
N VAL A 90 -13.52 -4.05 -5.51
CA VAL A 90 -14.02 -2.68 -5.35
C VAL A 90 -12.83 -1.72 -5.45
N LEU A 91 -12.70 -1.06 -6.61
CA LEU A 91 -11.75 0.04 -6.79
C LEU A 91 -12.34 1.30 -6.16
N TRP A 92 -11.85 1.59 -4.97
CA TRP A 92 -12.46 2.56 -4.10
C TRP A 92 -11.80 3.96 -4.27
N ASP A 93 -12.63 5.00 -4.37
CA ASP A 93 -12.22 6.40 -4.38
C ASP A 93 -13.18 7.27 -3.54
N PRO A 94 -12.80 8.51 -3.14
CA PRO A 94 -13.61 9.34 -2.25
C PRO A 94 -15.04 9.66 -2.74
N THR A 95 -15.37 9.43 -4.01
CA THR A 95 -16.72 9.63 -4.56
C THR A 95 -17.56 8.34 -4.61
N TYR A 96 -17.00 7.19 -4.24
CA TYR A 96 -17.63 5.88 -4.40
C TYR A 96 -19.02 5.78 -3.75
N THR A 97 -19.12 6.20 -2.49
CA THR A 97 -20.34 6.23 -1.66
C THR A 97 -21.43 7.14 -2.22
N ARG A 98 -21.06 8.10 -3.08
CA ARG A 98 -21.99 9.06 -3.71
C ARG A 98 -22.51 8.57 -5.06
N ARG A 99 -22.00 7.45 -5.59
CA ARG A 99 -22.46 6.87 -6.84
C ARG A 99 -23.44 5.74 -6.51
N LEU A 100 -24.73 5.98 -6.76
CA LEU A 100 -25.79 5.04 -6.37
C LEU A 100 -25.55 3.64 -6.95
N TRP A 101 -25.08 3.59 -8.19
CA TRP A 101 -24.73 2.35 -8.89
C TRP A 101 -23.71 1.50 -8.13
N CYS A 102 -22.59 2.10 -7.73
CA CYS A 102 -21.52 1.42 -7.00
C CYS A 102 -21.97 0.91 -5.62
N CYS A 103 -22.83 1.68 -4.93
CA CYS A 103 -23.42 1.27 -3.66
C CYS A 103 -24.38 0.08 -3.85
N PHE A 104 -25.19 0.10 -4.91
CA PHE A 104 -26.05 -1.01 -5.27
C PHE A 104 -25.25 -2.30 -5.57
N GLU A 105 -24.15 -2.22 -6.32
CA GLU A 105 -23.34 -3.38 -6.68
C GLU A 105 -22.76 -4.11 -5.47
N ILE A 106 -22.15 -3.37 -4.53
CA ILE A 106 -21.57 -4.00 -3.33
C ILE A 106 -22.66 -4.57 -2.42
N ALA A 107 -23.77 -3.84 -2.23
CA ALA A 107 -24.91 -4.30 -1.45
C ALA A 107 -25.55 -5.56 -2.04
N ALA A 108 -25.80 -5.57 -3.36
CA ALA A 108 -26.39 -6.70 -4.06
C ALA A 108 -25.45 -7.92 -4.04
N PHE A 109 -24.14 -7.71 -4.18
CA PHE A 109 -23.16 -8.79 -4.07
C PHE A 109 -23.17 -9.44 -2.69
N LEU A 110 -23.17 -8.64 -1.61
CA LEU A 110 -23.25 -9.15 -0.24
C LEU A 110 -24.58 -9.85 0.02
N HIS A 111 -25.70 -9.21 -0.33
CA HIS A 111 -27.05 -9.75 -0.14
C HIS A 111 -27.30 -11.05 -0.92
N SER A 112 -26.64 -11.25 -2.06
CA SER A 112 -26.79 -12.47 -2.87
C SER A 112 -26.15 -13.72 -2.25
N ARG A 113 -25.34 -13.57 -1.19
CA ARG A 113 -24.64 -14.70 -0.57
C ARG A 113 -25.56 -15.46 0.39
N PRO A 114 -25.52 -16.80 0.37
CA PRO A 114 -26.16 -17.62 1.39
C PRO A 114 -25.70 -17.21 2.79
N ILE A 115 -26.62 -17.27 3.75
CA ILE A 115 -26.33 -17.03 5.17
C ILE A 115 -25.19 -17.96 5.60
N GLY A 116 -24.13 -17.39 6.17
CA GLY A 116 -22.93 -18.12 6.61
C GLY A 116 -21.81 -18.25 5.58
N GLN A 117 -22.04 -17.93 4.30
CA GLN A 117 -20.96 -17.89 3.30
C GLN A 117 -20.23 -16.54 3.36
N LYS A 118 -18.93 -16.54 3.70
CA LYS A 118 -18.12 -15.30 3.69
C LYS A 118 -18.00 -14.76 2.27
N ALA A 119 -18.53 -13.56 2.03
CA ALA A 119 -18.41 -12.87 0.75
C ALA A 119 -16.95 -12.50 0.47
N SER A 120 -16.44 -12.84 -0.73
CA SER A 120 -15.09 -12.47 -1.16
C SER A 120 -15.07 -11.08 -1.78
N VAL A 121 -15.16 -10.04 -0.95
CA VAL A 121 -15.02 -8.64 -1.38
C VAL A 121 -13.58 -8.19 -1.12
N ARG A 122 -12.90 -7.66 -2.14
CA ARG A 122 -11.58 -7.05 -2.01
C ARG A 122 -11.68 -5.57 -2.33
N VAL A 123 -11.36 -4.74 -1.35
CA VAL A 123 -11.44 -3.28 -1.50
C VAL A 123 -10.04 -2.75 -1.73
N ARG A 124 -9.82 -2.05 -2.85
CA ARG A 124 -8.52 -1.46 -3.21
C ARG A 124 -8.66 0.05 -3.40
N PRO A 125 -8.12 0.86 -2.48
CA PRO A 125 -8.08 2.30 -2.63
C PRO A 125 -7.24 2.73 -3.83
N THR A 126 -7.79 3.60 -4.67
CA THR A 126 -7.06 4.20 -5.81
C THR A 126 -5.93 5.12 -5.34
N LEU A 127 -6.13 5.83 -4.22
CA LEU A 127 -5.11 6.71 -3.62
C LEU A 127 -3.87 5.94 -3.10
N LEU A 128 -4.02 4.66 -2.75
CA LEU A 128 -2.90 3.85 -2.27
C LEU A 128 -1.86 3.62 -3.37
N GLY A 129 -2.31 3.41 -4.62
CA GLY A 129 -1.41 3.23 -5.75
C GLY A 129 -0.47 4.43 -5.96
N VAL A 130 -1.01 5.65 -5.85
CA VAL A 130 -0.21 6.88 -5.91
C VAL A 130 0.80 6.95 -4.76
N GLY A 131 0.40 6.53 -3.55
CA GLY A 131 1.29 6.43 -2.39
C GLY A 131 2.43 5.42 -2.57
N PHE A 132 2.16 4.27 -3.18
CA PHE A 132 3.19 3.28 -3.47
C PHE A 132 4.18 3.77 -4.54
N ILE A 133 3.68 4.36 -5.62
CA ILE A 133 4.53 4.97 -6.65
C ILE A 133 5.39 6.08 -6.04
N SER A 134 4.84 6.92 -5.16
CA SER A 134 5.62 7.97 -4.52
C SER A 134 6.73 7.44 -3.62
N ILE A 135 6.49 6.35 -2.87
CA ILE A 135 7.51 5.73 -2.02
C ILE A 135 8.64 5.15 -2.89
N LEU A 136 8.29 4.45 -3.98
CA LEU A 136 9.26 3.91 -4.92
C LEU A 136 10.11 5.01 -5.56
N MET A 137 9.48 6.10 -6.02
CA MET A 137 10.19 7.25 -6.56
C MET A 137 11.09 7.90 -5.50
N ALA A 138 10.63 7.99 -4.25
CA ALA A 138 11.44 8.55 -3.18
C ALA A 138 12.68 7.71 -2.88
N LEU A 139 12.53 6.39 -2.81
CA LEU A 139 13.66 5.48 -2.67
C LEU A 139 14.61 5.57 -3.87
N ALA A 140 14.09 5.62 -5.10
CA ALA A 140 14.92 5.77 -6.28
C ALA A 140 15.75 7.06 -6.26
N ILE A 141 15.19 8.19 -5.81
CA ILE A 141 15.92 9.45 -5.63
C ILE A 141 17.03 9.30 -4.59
N VAL A 142 16.75 8.66 -3.44
CA VAL A 142 17.77 8.45 -2.39
C VAL A 142 18.89 7.55 -2.90
N LEU A 143 18.56 6.47 -3.60
CA LEU A 143 19.54 5.57 -4.20
C LEU A 143 20.36 6.27 -5.29
N LEU A 144 19.74 7.14 -6.10
CA LEU A 144 20.45 7.98 -7.07
C LEU A 144 21.47 8.87 -6.36
N VAL A 145 21.08 9.56 -5.28
CA VAL A 145 22.00 10.40 -4.50
C VAL A 145 23.17 9.59 -3.94
N LEU A 146 22.90 8.37 -3.45
CA LEU A 146 23.96 7.47 -2.96
C LEU A 146 24.95 7.04 -4.04
N VAL A 147 24.48 6.87 -5.28
CA VAL A 147 25.33 6.48 -6.41
C VAL A 147 26.14 7.65 -6.95
N PHE A 148 25.54 8.84 -7.06
CA PHE A 148 26.13 9.98 -7.76
C PHE A 148 26.93 10.95 -6.88
N VAL A 149 26.92 10.78 -5.56
CA VAL A 149 27.75 11.59 -4.66
C VAL A 149 29.05 10.82 -4.39
N PRO A 150 30.14 11.08 -5.15
CA PRO A 150 31.39 10.36 -4.96
C PRO A 150 31.94 10.63 -3.56
N GLY A 151 32.34 9.55 -2.88
CA GLY A 151 33.24 9.66 -1.74
C GLY A 151 34.59 10.16 -2.25
N ASP A 152 35.14 11.22 -1.64
CA ASP A 152 36.49 11.70 -1.94
C ASP A 152 37.48 10.56 -1.65
N PRO A 153 38.15 9.99 -2.67
CA PRO A 153 39.05 8.87 -2.47
C PRO A 153 40.30 9.28 -1.67
N ASP A 154 40.74 10.53 -1.79
CA ASP A 154 42.02 11.02 -1.23
C ASP A 154 41.93 11.32 0.26
N LYS A 155 40.75 11.72 0.74
CA LYS A 155 40.51 11.95 2.18
C LYS A 155 40.02 10.73 2.93
N GLY A 156 40.03 9.57 2.27
CA GLY A 156 39.37 8.38 2.75
C GLY A 156 37.87 8.59 2.97
N ARG A 157 37.23 7.58 3.57
CA ARG A 157 35.77 7.52 3.73
C ARG A 157 35.16 8.71 4.51
N THR A 158 35.95 9.55 5.17
CA THR A 158 35.52 10.62 6.09
C THR A 158 35.42 12.01 5.46
N GLY A 159 36.15 12.32 4.38
CA GLY A 159 36.28 13.69 3.85
C GLY A 159 35.00 14.34 3.32
N ASN A 160 34.13 13.57 2.63
CA ASN A 160 32.88 14.08 2.05
C ASN A 160 31.63 13.79 2.89
N GLN A 161 31.78 13.13 4.05
CA GLN A 161 30.63 12.76 4.88
C GLN A 161 29.85 13.98 5.37
N ALA A 162 30.54 15.08 5.69
CA ALA A 162 29.93 16.32 6.16
C ALA A 162 28.96 16.95 5.14
N VAL A 163 29.16 16.71 3.84
CA VAL A 163 28.29 17.24 2.77
C VAL A 163 27.27 16.19 2.31
N MET A 164 27.70 14.94 2.16
CA MET A 164 26.87 13.84 1.69
C MET A 164 25.69 13.57 2.63
N TRP A 165 25.91 13.51 3.95
CA TRP A 165 24.83 13.20 4.91
C TRP A 165 23.73 14.26 4.93
N PRO A 166 24.02 15.58 5.02
CA PRO A 166 22.98 16.61 4.92
C PRO A 166 22.26 16.62 3.57
N LEU A 167 23.00 16.42 2.46
CA LEU A 167 22.39 16.35 1.13
C LEU A 167 21.41 15.18 1.02
N MET A 168 21.84 13.99 1.45
CA MET A 168 20.99 12.80 1.45
C MET A 168 19.79 12.99 2.39
N ALA A 169 19.98 13.56 3.57
CA ALA A 169 18.89 13.85 4.50
C ALA A 169 17.88 14.84 3.88
N GLY A 170 18.35 15.90 3.22
CA GLY A 170 17.51 16.88 2.52
C GLY A 170 16.73 16.27 1.36
N CYS A 171 17.39 15.52 0.48
CA CYS A 171 16.75 14.80 -0.63
C CYS A 171 15.73 13.78 -0.12
N SER A 172 16.08 12.99 0.90
CA SER A 172 15.17 12.04 1.54
C SER A 172 13.95 12.75 2.12
N PHE A 173 14.16 13.86 2.83
CA PHE A 173 13.08 14.64 3.42
C PHE A 173 12.08 15.12 2.36
N VAL A 174 12.57 15.75 1.29
CA VAL A 174 11.72 16.25 0.18
C VAL A 174 11.01 15.09 -0.52
N ALA A 175 11.73 14.00 -0.81
CA ALA A 175 11.19 12.87 -1.53
C ALA A 175 10.10 12.12 -0.73
N PHE A 176 10.33 11.86 0.56
CA PHE A 176 9.37 11.19 1.43
C PHE A 176 8.24 12.10 1.92
N TYR A 177 8.41 13.42 1.89
CA TYR A 177 7.34 14.38 2.22
C TYR A 177 6.06 14.11 1.42
N PHE A 178 6.20 13.92 0.11
CA PHE A 178 5.06 13.64 -0.76
C PHE A 178 4.39 12.30 -0.40
N SER A 179 5.19 11.26 -0.13
CA SER A 179 4.69 9.95 0.28
C SER A 179 3.88 10.00 1.58
N VAL A 180 4.38 10.70 2.61
CA VAL A 180 3.65 10.88 3.87
C VAL A 180 2.37 11.69 3.66
N MET A 181 2.41 12.72 2.81
CA MET A 181 1.21 13.50 2.46
C MET A 181 0.14 12.60 1.81
N GLN A 182 0.50 11.75 0.85
CA GLN A 182 -0.46 10.86 0.19
C GLN A 182 -1.05 9.82 1.14
N LEU A 183 -0.21 9.27 2.02
CA LEU A 183 -0.65 8.31 3.03
C LEU A 183 -1.64 8.94 4.03
N ARG A 184 -1.41 10.20 4.45
CA ARG A 184 -2.36 10.94 5.28
C ARG A 184 -3.67 11.25 4.54
N LYS A 185 -3.60 11.66 3.27
CA LYS A 185 -4.80 11.86 2.44
C LYS A 185 -5.61 10.58 2.33
N PHE A 186 -4.94 9.45 2.09
CA PHE A 186 -5.55 8.13 2.08
C PHE A 186 -6.29 7.82 3.40
N PHE A 187 -5.62 7.93 4.56
CA PHE A 187 -6.29 7.64 5.84
C PHE A 187 -7.45 8.59 6.16
N ARG A 188 -7.38 9.85 5.74
CA ARG A 188 -8.50 10.80 5.86
C ARG A 188 -9.68 10.42 4.98
N SER A 189 -9.41 9.93 3.78
CA SER A 189 -10.46 9.49 2.87
C SER A 189 -11.16 8.22 3.37
N VAL A 190 -10.44 7.31 4.03
CA VAL A 190 -11.08 6.17 4.71
C VAL A 190 -12.04 6.64 5.82
N GLU A 191 -11.59 7.57 6.67
CA GLU A 191 -12.44 8.10 7.75
C GLU A 191 -13.67 8.85 7.20
N MET A 192 -13.52 9.59 6.10
CA MET A 192 -14.63 10.27 5.43
C MET A 192 -15.71 9.29 4.99
N ILE A 193 -15.34 8.11 4.51
CA ILE A 193 -16.31 7.12 4.06
C ILE A 193 -16.97 6.37 5.18
N GLN A 194 -16.23 6.10 6.24
CA GLN A 194 -16.88 5.57 7.44
C GLN A 194 -17.99 6.51 7.89
N SER A 195 -17.75 7.82 7.91
CA SER A 195 -18.81 8.78 8.21
C SER A 195 -19.91 8.85 7.15
N GLU A 196 -19.57 8.89 5.86
CA GLU A 196 -20.58 8.97 4.78
C GLU A 196 -21.46 7.72 4.70
N LEU A 197 -20.92 6.54 5.06
CA LEU A 197 -21.68 5.30 5.11
C LEU A 197 -22.53 5.17 6.37
N GLN A 198 -22.07 5.67 7.52
CA GLN A 198 -22.88 5.74 8.73
C GLN A 198 -24.13 6.59 8.52
N ASP A 199 -23.97 7.73 7.85
CA ASP A 199 -25.06 8.64 7.50
C ASP A 199 -25.60 8.41 6.08
N PHE A 200 -25.40 7.21 5.52
CA PHE A 200 -25.78 6.92 4.14
C PHE A 200 -27.28 7.15 3.94
N ARG A 201 -27.64 7.88 2.88
CA ARG A 201 -29.02 8.02 2.41
C ARG A 201 -29.07 7.80 0.91
N PHE A 202 -30.04 7.03 0.47
CA PHE A 202 -30.34 6.76 -0.94
C PHE A 202 -30.48 8.08 -1.71
N ASP A 203 -31.16 9.07 -1.12
CA ASP A 203 -31.39 10.35 -1.76
C ASP A 203 -30.15 11.22 -1.94
N ASN A 204 -29.13 11.03 -1.11
CA ASN A 204 -27.86 11.75 -1.24
C ASN A 204 -26.97 11.19 -2.36
N CYS A 205 -27.32 10.03 -2.93
CA CYS A 205 -26.55 9.40 -3.98
C CYS A 205 -26.89 9.99 -5.35
N SER A 206 -25.85 10.28 -6.13
CA SER A 206 -25.96 10.74 -7.50
C SER A 206 -25.98 9.55 -8.48
N CYS A 207 -26.70 9.75 -9.58
CA CYS A 207 -26.63 8.92 -10.78
C CYS A 207 -26.11 9.79 -11.93
N HIS A 208 -25.32 9.21 -12.84
CA HIS A 208 -24.79 9.93 -13.99
C HIS A 208 -25.90 10.61 -14.81
N CYS A 209 -26.98 9.88 -15.09
CA CYS A 209 -28.14 10.39 -15.80
C CYS A 209 -28.78 11.63 -15.14
N CYS A 210 -28.88 11.65 -13.81
CA CYS A 210 -29.44 12.80 -13.07
C CYS A 210 -28.48 14.00 -13.06
N ALA A 211 -27.17 13.75 -12.96
CA ALA A 211 -26.16 14.81 -12.97
C ALA A 211 -26.10 15.56 -14.32
N THR A 212 -26.46 14.90 -15.42
CA THR A 212 -26.56 15.50 -16.76
C THR A 212 -27.97 15.99 -17.12
N ASN A 213 -28.84 16.24 -16.13
CA ASN A 213 -30.24 16.67 -16.35
C ASN A 213 -31.00 15.80 -17.37
N HIS A 214 -30.76 14.49 -17.38
CA HIS A 214 -31.40 13.54 -18.29
C HIS A 214 -31.17 13.79 -19.79
N GLN A 215 -30.15 14.56 -20.18
CA GLN A 215 -29.94 15.01 -21.57
C GLN A 215 -29.83 13.89 -22.63
N PHE A 216 -29.34 12.71 -22.26
CA PHE A 216 -28.99 11.64 -23.22
C PHE A 216 -29.79 10.34 -23.08
N SER A 217 -30.66 10.21 -22.07
CA SER A 217 -31.34 8.96 -21.79
C SER A 217 -32.81 9.18 -21.54
N GLN A 218 -33.66 8.48 -22.30
CA GLN A 218 -35.10 8.43 -22.05
C GLN A 218 -35.41 7.72 -20.71
N THR A 219 -34.49 6.91 -20.18
CA THR A 219 -34.66 6.16 -18.93
C THR A 219 -33.70 6.67 -17.85
N CYS A 220 -34.27 7.10 -16.72
CA CYS A 220 -33.50 7.54 -15.56
C CYS A 220 -32.92 6.34 -14.80
N ASP A 221 -31.57 6.26 -14.70
CA ASP A 221 -30.87 5.20 -13.97
C ASP A 221 -31.34 5.09 -12.50
N ARG A 222 -31.60 6.24 -11.84
CA ARG A 222 -32.12 6.27 -10.46
C ARG A 222 -33.45 5.54 -10.33
N ARG A 223 -34.37 5.76 -11.28
CA ARG A 223 -35.69 5.11 -11.27
C ARG A 223 -35.56 3.59 -11.44
N ILE A 224 -34.68 3.15 -12.32
CA ILE A 224 -34.40 1.72 -12.53
C ILE A 224 -33.83 1.10 -11.24
N LEU A 225 -32.82 1.75 -10.66
CA LEU A 225 -32.20 1.30 -9.41
C LEU A 225 -33.19 1.26 -8.26
N THR A 226 -34.09 2.25 -8.13
CA THR A 226 -35.17 2.23 -7.13
C THR A 226 -36.03 0.96 -7.28
N ILE A 227 -36.47 0.64 -8.49
CA ILE A 227 -37.28 -0.56 -8.75
C ILE A 227 -36.49 -1.84 -8.40
N CYS A 228 -35.23 -1.92 -8.84
CA CYS A 228 -34.36 -3.05 -8.54
C CYS A 228 -34.15 -3.20 -7.02
N ILE A 229 -33.92 -2.10 -6.31
CA ILE A 229 -33.72 -2.09 -4.86
C ILE A 229 -34.98 -2.54 -4.13
N SER A 230 -36.14 -1.95 -4.45
CA SER A 230 -37.41 -2.36 -3.85
C SER A 230 -37.70 -3.84 -4.12
N LYS A 231 -37.37 -4.36 -5.31
CA LYS A 231 -37.59 -5.76 -5.66
C LYS A 231 -36.63 -6.72 -4.95
N TRP A 232 -35.36 -6.34 -4.81
CA TRP A 232 -34.31 -7.22 -4.26
C TRP A 232 -34.24 -7.16 -2.73
N PHE A 233 -34.28 -5.95 -2.16
CA PHE A 233 -34.13 -5.73 -0.72
C PHE A 233 -35.48 -5.56 -0.01
N GLY A 234 -36.58 -5.45 -0.75
CA GLY A 234 -37.94 -5.27 -0.25
C GLY A 234 -38.33 -3.79 -0.06
N SER A 235 -37.40 -2.94 0.39
CA SER A 235 -37.59 -1.50 0.51
C SER A 235 -36.28 -0.73 0.37
N ILE A 236 -36.37 0.59 0.18
CA ILE A 236 -35.19 1.48 0.19
C ILE A 236 -34.58 1.51 1.60
N ASP A 237 -35.40 1.51 2.65
CA ASP A 237 -34.92 1.54 4.04
C ASP A 237 -34.07 0.31 4.37
N ARG A 238 -34.51 -0.89 3.97
CA ARG A 238 -33.71 -2.12 4.15
C ARG A 238 -32.39 -2.07 3.41
N PHE A 239 -32.36 -1.46 2.23
CA PHE A 239 -31.13 -1.24 1.49
C PHE A 239 -30.21 -0.25 2.20
N GLU A 240 -30.73 0.87 2.70
CA GLU A 240 -29.95 1.82 3.49
C GLU A 240 -29.39 1.18 4.78
N ASP A 241 -30.19 0.37 5.47
CA ASP A 241 -29.76 -0.33 6.68
C ASP A 241 -28.64 -1.33 6.38
N LEU A 242 -28.74 -2.07 5.27
CA LEU A 242 -27.67 -2.96 4.80
C LEU A 242 -26.39 -2.17 4.43
N MET A 243 -26.53 -0.98 3.85
CA MET A 243 -25.41 -0.09 3.55
C MET A 243 -24.70 0.43 4.82
N ARG A 244 -25.48 0.83 5.84
CA ARG A 244 -24.96 1.32 7.12
C ARG A 244 -24.35 0.23 7.99
N SER A 245 -24.83 -1.01 7.85
CA SER A 245 -24.36 -2.15 8.63
C SER A 245 -23.34 -2.98 7.87
N GLU A 246 -23.78 -3.97 7.08
CA GLU A 246 -22.94 -4.98 6.44
C GLU A 246 -21.89 -4.39 5.50
N VAL A 247 -22.26 -3.42 4.66
CA VAL A 247 -21.32 -2.81 3.71
C VAL A 247 -20.27 -1.97 4.44
N LEU A 248 -20.67 -1.18 5.44
CA LEU A 248 -19.74 -0.42 6.27
C LEU A 248 -18.77 -1.34 7.03
N ALA A 249 -19.28 -2.44 7.61
CA ALA A 249 -18.48 -3.43 8.31
C ALA A 249 -17.47 -4.10 7.36
N CYS A 250 -17.94 -4.55 6.18
CA CYS A 250 -17.09 -5.15 5.15
C CYS A 250 -15.98 -4.19 4.70
N LEU A 251 -16.33 -2.94 4.37
CA LEU A 251 -15.35 -1.93 3.95
C LEU A 251 -14.37 -1.61 5.08
N THR A 252 -14.84 -1.47 6.31
CA THR A 252 -13.98 -1.19 7.46
C THR A 252 -13.02 -2.35 7.75
N GLU A 253 -13.50 -3.61 7.71
CA GLU A 253 -12.66 -4.80 7.87
C GLU A 253 -11.57 -4.83 6.79
N GLN A 254 -11.95 -4.69 5.52
CA GLN A 254 -11.01 -4.74 4.40
C GLN A 254 -10.00 -3.59 4.44
N LEU A 255 -10.45 -2.37 4.76
CA LEU A 255 -9.57 -1.21 4.80
C LEU A 255 -8.65 -1.21 6.03
N ALA A 256 -9.05 -1.82 7.14
CA ALA A 256 -8.22 -1.94 8.34
C ALA A 256 -7.22 -3.10 8.28
N THR A 257 -7.47 -4.16 7.51
CA THR A 257 -6.65 -5.38 7.55
C THR A 257 -5.76 -5.59 6.32
N ASN A 258 -6.19 -5.17 5.14
CA ASN A 258 -5.62 -5.67 3.88
C ASN A 258 -4.89 -4.63 3.02
N ILE A 259 -4.67 -3.41 3.51
CA ILE A 259 -4.10 -2.32 2.70
C ILE A 259 -2.58 -2.23 2.82
N LEU A 260 -2.05 -2.31 4.03
CA LEU A 260 -0.64 -2.11 4.35
C LEU A 260 -0.07 -3.33 5.05
N THR A 261 -0.03 -4.44 4.32
CA THR A 261 0.57 -5.69 4.79
C THR A 261 2.10 -5.62 4.67
N TYR A 262 2.78 -6.49 5.43
CA TYR A 262 4.22 -6.67 5.33
C TYR A 262 4.68 -6.92 3.89
N ARG A 263 3.89 -7.67 3.11
CA ARG A 263 4.20 -7.97 1.71
C ARG A 263 4.30 -6.70 0.86
N GLU A 264 3.38 -5.74 1.02
CA GLU A 264 3.44 -4.49 0.27
C GLU A 264 4.66 -3.66 0.67
N PHE A 265 5.01 -3.61 1.96
CA PHE A 265 6.21 -2.92 2.43
C PHE A 265 7.52 -3.54 1.93
N VAL A 266 7.60 -4.86 1.90
CA VAL A 266 8.73 -5.58 1.31
C VAL A 266 8.86 -5.24 -0.17
N VAL A 267 7.77 -5.32 -0.94
CA VAL A 267 7.76 -4.99 -2.38
C VAL A 267 8.27 -3.57 -2.64
N MET A 268 7.93 -2.61 -1.78
CA MET A 268 8.45 -1.24 -1.88
C MET A 268 9.93 -1.13 -1.50
N SER A 269 10.45 -2.01 -0.65
CA SER A 269 11.83 -1.98 -0.14
C SER A 269 12.83 -2.73 -1.02
N VAL A 270 12.35 -3.57 -1.95
CA VAL A 270 13.20 -4.38 -2.86
C VAL A 270 14.27 -3.56 -3.61
N PRO A 271 14.04 -2.32 -4.08
CA PRO A 271 15.08 -1.55 -4.77
C PRO A 271 16.37 -1.37 -3.95
N VAL A 272 16.26 -1.31 -2.62
CA VAL A 272 17.41 -1.21 -1.73
C VAL A 272 18.24 -2.50 -1.75
N LEU A 273 17.61 -3.67 -1.88
CA LEU A 273 18.34 -4.92 -2.05
C LEU A 273 19.21 -4.91 -3.31
N TRP A 274 18.73 -4.33 -4.42
CA TRP A 274 19.52 -4.25 -5.65
C TRP A 274 20.74 -3.34 -5.51
N HIS A 275 20.61 -2.24 -4.76
CA HIS A 275 21.73 -1.38 -4.42
C HIS A 275 22.82 -2.14 -3.64
N PHE A 276 22.42 -2.94 -2.64
CA PHE A 276 23.39 -3.79 -1.93
C PHE A 276 24.00 -4.88 -2.80
N LEU A 277 23.27 -5.40 -3.80
CA LEU A 277 23.84 -6.34 -4.77
C LEU A 277 24.88 -5.69 -5.69
N ASP A 278 24.70 -4.41 -6.01
CA ASP A 278 25.71 -3.63 -6.73
C ASP A 278 26.98 -3.47 -5.87
N THR A 279 26.85 -3.02 -4.62
CA THR A 279 27.99 -2.93 -3.68
C THR A 279 28.66 -4.30 -3.44
N ALA A 280 27.87 -5.37 -3.35
CA ALA A 280 28.40 -6.72 -3.18
C ALA A 280 29.18 -7.22 -4.40
N SER A 281 28.93 -6.68 -5.59
CA SER A 281 29.58 -7.15 -6.83
C SER A 281 31.00 -6.63 -7.03
N GLU A 282 31.38 -5.50 -6.42
CA GLU A 282 32.72 -4.89 -6.57
C GLU A 282 33.85 -5.81 -6.06
N PRO A 283 33.77 -6.40 -4.85
CA PRO A 283 34.80 -7.33 -4.34
C PRO A 283 34.98 -8.55 -5.26
N LEU A 284 33.89 -9.03 -5.86
CA LEU A 284 33.89 -10.20 -6.72
C LEU A 284 34.51 -9.91 -8.09
N ASP A 285 34.17 -8.78 -8.71
CA ASP A 285 34.78 -8.32 -9.96
C ASP A 285 36.28 -8.12 -9.79
N TRP A 286 36.69 -7.44 -8.71
CA TRP A 286 38.11 -7.19 -8.42
C TRP A 286 38.90 -8.51 -8.33
N TYR A 287 38.37 -9.51 -7.63
CA TYR A 287 38.99 -10.83 -7.53
C TYR A 287 39.16 -11.50 -8.90
N LEU A 288 38.10 -11.49 -9.73
CA LEU A 288 38.10 -12.14 -11.04
C LEU A 288 39.08 -11.50 -12.01
N ARG A 289 39.18 -10.16 -12.00
CA ARG A 289 40.10 -9.41 -12.87
C ARG A 289 41.56 -9.52 -12.45
N SER A 290 41.81 -9.56 -11.14
CA SER A 290 43.18 -9.56 -10.62
C SER A 290 43.93 -10.87 -10.95
N GLY A 291 43.25 -11.92 -11.43
CA GLY A 291 43.89 -13.19 -11.81
C GLY A 291 44.58 -13.91 -10.64
N HIS A 292 44.33 -13.47 -9.41
CA HIS A 292 44.96 -14.03 -8.22
C HIS A 292 44.38 -15.42 -7.94
N THR A 293 45.20 -16.45 -8.08
CA THR A 293 44.83 -17.85 -7.77
C THR A 293 44.96 -18.18 -6.27
N HIS A 294 45.30 -17.19 -5.44
CA HIS A 294 45.60 -17.41 -4.03
C HIS A 294 44.31 -17.60 -3.19
N LYS A 295 44.08 -18.83 -2.72
CA LYS A 295 42.88 -19.26 -1.97
C LYS A 295 42.44 -18.36 -0.79
N PRO A 296 43.31 -17.79 0.06
CA PRO A 296 42.84 -16.99 1.19
C PRO A 296 42.23 -15.64 0.75
N VAL A 297 42.64 -15.09 -0.39
CA VAL A 297 42.05 -13.86 -0.96
C VAL A 297 40.60 -14.13 -1.37
N LEU A 298 40.35 -15.22 -2.09
CA LEU A 298 38.98 -15.64 -2.47
C LEU A 298 38.06 -15.78 -1.26
N ARG A 299 38.55 -16.39 -0.18
CA ARG A 299 37.76 -16.58 1.05
C ARG A 299 37.38 -15.23 1.68
N GLN A 300 38.27 -14.25 1.64
CA GLN A 300 38.01 -12.92 2.16
C GLN A 300 36.97 -12.18 1.29
N GLU A 301 37.12 -12.20 -0.04
CA GLU A 301 36.18 -11.54 -0.95
C GLU A 301 34.79 -12.17 -0.89
N MET A 302 34.70 -13.50 -0.78
CA MET A 302 33.41 -14.19 -0.60
C MET A 302 32.74 -13.84 0.73
N ARG A 303 33.52 -13.59 1.79
CA ARG A 303 32.97 -13.09 3.06
C ARG A 303 32.44 -11.66 2.92
N SER A 304 33.15 -10.79 2.20
CA SER A 304 32.69 -9.43 1.90
C SER A 304 31.40 -9.43 1.07
N PHE A 305 31.35 -10.25 0.02
CA PHE A 305 30.14 -10.45 -0.79
C PHE A 305 28.96 -10.91 0.08
N ALA A 306 29.12 -11.99 0.85
CA ALA A 306 28.07 -12.53 1.70
C ALA A 306 27.59 -11.50 2.74
N ARG A 307 28.52 -10.70 3.27
CA ARG A 307 28.23 -9.63 4.21
C ARG A 307 27.30 -8.57 3.62
N GLU A 308 27.61 -8.03 2.45
CA GLU A 308 26.77 -7.00 1.80
C GLU A 308 25.42 -7.56 1.35
N VAL A 309 25.36 -8.82 0.92
CA VAL A 309 24.09 -9.49 0.59
C VAL A 309 23.21 -9.62 1.83
N CYS A 310 23.73 -10.13 2.96
CA CYS A 310 22.98 -10.24 4.21
C CYS A 310 22.49 -8.86 4.67
N ARG A 311 23.38 -7.87 4.64
CA ARG A 311 23.05 -6.48 4.95
C ARG A 311 21.88 -5.97 4.13
N GLY A 312 21.87 -6.21 2.81
CA GLY A 312 20.76 -5.85 1.94
C GLY A 312 19.45 -6.57 2.28
N LEU A 313 19.51 -7.83 2.70
CA LEU A 313 18.34 -8.57 3.17
C LEU A 313 17.78 -7.97 4.47
N GLY A 314 18.64 -7.65 5.45
CA GLY A 314 18.23 -6.98 6.69
C GLY A 314 17.50 -5.67 6.45
N TRP A 315 18.02 -4.84 5.55
CA TRP A 315 17.38 -3.57 5.18
C TRP A 315 16.06 -3.75 4.43
N ALA A 316 16.03 -4.59 3.41
CA ALA A 316 14.85 -4.75 2.55
C ALA A 316 13.69 -5.49 3.23
N PHE A 317 13.99 -6.47 4.09
CA PHE A 317 12.97 -7.30 4.73
C PHE A 317 12.74 -6.97 6.21
N GLY A 318 13.61 -6.17 6.84
CA GLY A 318 13.52 -5.80 8.25
C GLY A 318 13.36 -4.29 8.47
N ALA A 319 14.46 -3.54 8.32
CA ALA A 319 14.52 -2.13 8.73
C ALA A 319 13.50 -1.24 8.00
N LEU A 320 13.42 -1.33 6.66
CA LEU A 320 12.51 -0.50 5.86
C LEU A 320 11.03 -0.87 6.08
N PRO A 321 10.63 -2.15 6.13
CA PRO A 321 9.27 -2.51 6.54
C PRO A 321 8.86 -1.98 7.92
N ILE A 322 9.77 -2.01 8.91
CA ILE A 322 9.51 -1.39 10.23
C ILE A 322 9.30 0.12 10.07
N LEU A 323 10.19 0.80 9.33
CA LEU A 323 10.12 2.24 9.12
C LEU A 323 8.79 2.64 8.46
N PHE A 324 8.40 1.97 7.39
CA PHE A 324 7.14 2.23 6.69
C PHE A 324 5.91 1.91 7.54
N LEU A 325 5.97 0.83 8.34
CA LEU A 325 4.91 0.53 9.31
C LEU A 325 4.75 1.68 10.31
N VAL A 326 5.83 2.15 10.94
CA VAL A 326 5.78 3.24 11.91
C VAL A 326 5.26 4.54 11.27
N ILE A 327 5.78 4.92 10.09
CA ILE A 327 5.30 6.09 9.35
C ILE A 327 3.80 5.99 9.07
N SER A 328 3.33 4.82 8.63
CA SER A 328 1.91 4.62 8.32
C SER A 328 1.02 4.70 9.56
N ARG A 329 1.48 4.15 10.69
CA ARG A 329 0.78 4.21 11.97
C ARG A 329 0.71 5.64 12.49
N LEU A 330 1.81 6.39 12.44
CA LEU A 330 1.82 7.81 12.81
C LEU A 330 0.93 8.65 11.88
N ALA A 331 0.97 8.41 10.57
CA ALA A 331 0.10 9.07 9.60
C ALA A 331 -1.38 8.80 9.88
N CYS A 332 -1.71 7.58 10.31
CA CYS A 332 -3.05 7.19 10.73
C CYS A 332 -3.46 7.85 12.06
N LEU A 333 -2.60 7.85 13.08
CA LEU A 333 -2.90 8.44 14.39
C LEU A 333 -3.05 9.97 14.32
N LEU A 334 -2.19 10.63 13.56
CA LEU A 334 -2.16 12.08 13.38
C LEU A 334 -3.09 12.56 12.24
N ARG A 335 -4.09 11.75 11.86
CA ARG A 335 -5.06 12.11 10.82
C ARG A 335 -6.17 13.05 11.29
N ARG A 336 -6.39 13.15 12.62
CA ARG A 336 -7.54 13.83 13.24
C ARG A 336 -7.85 15.17 12.57
N ARG A 337 -9.12 15.37 12.19
CA ARG A 337 -9.63 16.67 11.73
C ARG A 337 -9.60 17.65 12.90
N ILE A 338 -8.78 18.68 12.77
CA ILE A 338 -8.96 19.89 13.55
C ILE A 338 -9.77 20.85 12.68
N GLY A 339 -10.95 21.27 13.16
CA GLY A 339 -11.87 22.19 12.48
C GLY A 339 -11.37 23.64 12.44
N ARG A 340 -10.13 23.86 12.00
CA ARG A 340 -9.51 25.20 11.90
C ARG A 340 -9.68 25.82 10.51
N SER A 341 -9.58 27.14 10.46
CA SER A 341 -9.52 27.97 9.24
C SER A 341 -8.51 27.43 8.21
N TYR A 342 -8.78 27.65 6.92
CA TYR A 342 -8.04 27.07 5.77
C TYR A 342 -6.52 27.30 5.84
N GLY A 343 -6.08 28.51 6.19
CA GLY A 343 -4.64 28.81 6.33
C GLY A 343 -3.96 28.04 7.47
N ALA A 344 -4.61 28.00 8.64
CA ALA A 344 -4.10 27.25 9.80
C ALA A 344 -4.04 25.73 9.54
N LYS A 345 -4.91 25.21 8.67
CA LYS A 345 -4.93 23.80 8.26
C LYS A 345 -3.66 23.41 7.49
N MET A 346 -3.19 24.26 6.58
CA MET A 346 -2.00 23.96 5.78
C MET A 346 -0.72 23.95 6.63
N CYS A 347 -0.52 24.96 7.49
CA CYS A 347 0.64 25.00 8.39
C CYS A 347 0.63 23.82 9.36
N TRP A 348 -0.54 23.46 9.89
CA TRP A 348 -0.67 22.30 10.78
C TRP A 348 -0.38 20.98 10.07
N ASP A 349 -0.82 20.83 8.81
CA ASP A 349 -0.53 19.65 8.03
C ASP A 349 0.97 19.51 7.70
N LEU A 350 1.64 20.63 7.39
CA LEU A 350 3.08 20.68 7.22
C LEU A 350 3.79 20.25 8.50
N LEU A 351 3.45 20.84 9.64
CA LEU A 351 4.03 20.49 10.95
C LEU A 351 3.89 19.00 11.26
N ILE A 352 2.72 18.41 11.07
CA ILE A 352 2.51 16.97 11.29
C ILE A 352 3.40 16.13 10.36
N ILE A 353 3.49 16.48 9.08
CA ILE A 353 4.32 15.72 8.14
C ILE A 353 5.80 15.83 8.55
N CYS A 354 6.27 17.02 8.90
CA CYS A 354 7.63 17.23 9.39
C CYS A 354 7.91 16.39 10.66
N SER A 355 6.97 16.33 11.61
CA SER A 355 7.12 15.51 12.81
C SER A 355 7.19 14.01 12.50
N ILE A 356 6.37 13.51 11.57
CA ILE A 356 6.41 12.11 11.14
C ILE A 356 7.77 11.79 10.48
N LEU A 357 8.26 12.66 9.60
CA LEU A 357 9.54 12.50 8.95
C LEU A 357 10.71 12.58 9.93
N LEU A 358 10.64 13.45 10.94
CA LEU A 358 11.67 13.53 11.98
C LEU A 358 11.80 12.21 12.75
N VAL A 359 10.68 11.60 13.12
CA VAL A 359 10.67 10.27 13.76
C VAL A 359 11.23 9.21 12.83
N ALA A 360 10.87 9.26 11.53
CA ALA A 360 11.42 8.34 10.54
C ALA A 360 12.95 8.47 10.40
N ILE A 361 13.47 9.70 10.34
CA ILE A 361 14.91 9.98 10.28
C ILE A 361 15.60 9.48 11.56
N ALA A 362 15.03 9.74 12.74
CA ALA A 362 15.60 9.26 14.00
C ALA A 362 15.68 7.72 14.06
N LEU A 363 14.62 7.02 13.61
CA LEU A 363 14.62 5.55 13.52
C LEU A 363 15.63 5.04 12.49
N PHE A 364 15.72 5.68 11.33
CA PHE A 364 16.71 5.33 10.31
C PHE A 364 18.13 5.48 10.82
N VAL A 365 18.44 6.58 11.52
CA VAL A 365 19.74 6.80 12.17
C VAL A 365 20.00 5.75 13.24
N ALA A 366 18.99 5.38 14.04
CA ALA A 366 19.13 4.31 15.03
C ALA A 366 19.47 2.96 14.38
N PHE A 367 18.84 2.62 13.23
CA PHE A 367 19.19 1.42 12.47
C PHE A 367 20.60 1.47 11.90
N LEU A 368 21.05 2.62 11.39
CA LEU A 368 22.43 2.80 10.94
C LEU A 368 23.42 2.63 12.10
N VAL A 369 23.16 3.19 13.28
CA VAL A 369 24.03 3.02 14.46
C VAL A 369 24.07 1.56 14.89
N LEU A 370 22.92 0.89 14.96
CA LEU A 370 22.84 -0.52 15.30
C LEU A 370 23.62 -1.38 14.29
N GLU A 371 23.46 -1.09 12.99
CA GLU A 371 24.23 -1.71 11.93
C GLU A 371 25.73 -1.48 12.10
N GLN A 372 26.19 -0.26 12.41
CA GLN A 372 27.62 0.02 12.58
C GLN A 372 28.22 -0.75 13.76
N VAL A 373 27.47 -0.86 14.87
CA VAL A 373 27.89 -1.61 16.07
C VAL A 373 27.98 -3.11 15.78
N CYS A 374 26.99 -3.66 15.08
CA CYS A 374 26.96 -5.08 14.72
C CYS A 374 27.82 -5.41 13.49
N GLY A 375 28.09 -4.43 12.63
CA GLY A 375 28.58 -4.57 11.26
C GLY A 375 30.03 -4.98 11.09
N ILE A 376 30.79 -5.03 12.19
CA ILE A 376 32.24 -5.29 12.18
C ILE A 376 32.56 -6.68 11.61
N SER A 377 31.65 -7.65 11.80
CA SER A 377 31.83 -9.02 11.32
C SER A 377 30.57 -9.54 10.63
N LEU A 378 30.72 -10.58 9.79
CA LEU A 378 29.59 -11.27 9.18
C LEU A 378 28.61 -11.81 10.25
N LEU A 379 29.14 -12.39 11.33
CA LEU A 379 28.32 -12.88 12.43
C LEU A 379 27.49 -11.76 13.05
N GLY A 380 28.08 -10.59 13.25
CA GLY A 380 27.36 -9.45 13.80
C GLY A 380 26.27 -8.94 12.86
N ILE A 381 26.45 -8.97 11.53
CA ILE A 381 25.37 -8.66 10.58
C ILE A 381 24.24 -9.68 10.64
N LEU A 382 24.55 -10.97 10.78
CA LEU A 382 23.50 -11.98 10.99
C LEU A 382 22.73 -11.75 12.29
N VAL A 383 23.40 -11.30 13.36
CA VAL A 383 22.74 -10.90 14.61
C VAL A 383 21.84 -9.67 14.39
N PHE A 384 22.32 -8.66 13.67
CA PHE A 384 21.53 -7.49 13.28
C PHE A 384 20.26 -7.89 12.50
N ASP A 385 20.40 -8.73 11.49
CA ASP A 385 19.28 -9.23 10.67
C ASP A 385 18.27 -10.00 11.53
N ALA A 386 18.77 -10.88 12.43
CA ALA A 386 17.91 -11.63 13.35
C ALA A 386 17.11 -10.71 14.29
N ILE A 387 17.74 -9.66 14.82
CA ILE A 387 17.06 -8.63 15.63
C ILE A 387 15.98 -7.94 14.80
N LEU A 388 16.33 -7.47 13.60
CA LEU A 388 15.38 -6.77 12.73
C LEU A 388 14.21 -7.64 12.31
N PHE A 389 14.43 -8.89 11.92
CA PHE A 389 13.34 -9.81 11.55
C PHE A 389 12.44 -10.13 12.74
N THR A 390 13.02 -10.30 13.93
CA THR A 390 12.25 -10.51 15.16
C THR A 390 11.41 -9.29 15.49
N CYS A 391 12.01 -8.09 15.47
CA CYS A 391 11.29 -6.82 15.69
C CYS A 391 10.18 -6.61 14.65
N THR A 392 10.48 -6.89 13.38
CA THR A 392 9.50 -6.79 12.29
C THR A 392 8.32 -7.73 12.55
N PHE A 393 8.60 -9.00 12.82
CA PHE A 393 7.57 -9.99 13.12
C PHE A 393 6.70 -9.56 14.31
N LEU A 394 7.33 -9.14 15.41
CA LEU A 394 6.62 -8.69 16.62
C LEU A 394 5.79 -7.43 16.34
N LEU A 395 6.31 -6.44 15.63
CA LEU A 395 5.57 -5.22 15.33
C LEU A 395 4.36 -5.49 14.42
N PHE A 396 4.51 -6.31 13.37
CA PHE A 396 3.38 -6.65 12.50
C PHE A 396 2.33 -7.55 13.17
N ARG A 397 2.72 -8.34 14.18
CA ARG A 397 1.79 -9.20 14.93
C ARG A 397 1.13 -8.50 16.11
N CYS A 398 1.90 -7.73 16.88
CA CYS A 398 1.49 -7.20 18.17
C CYS A 398 0.98 -5.77 18.09
N LEU A 399 1.37 -4.98 17.08
CA LEU A 399 0.92 -3.58 17.00
C LEU A 399 -0.51 -3.55 16.46
N PRO A 400 -1.52 -3.25 17.30
CA PRO A 400 -2.91 -3.25 16.86
C PRO A 400 -3.10 -2.19 15.79
N ASP A 401 -3.91 -2.50 14.78
CA ASP A 401 -4.27 -1.49 13.79
C ASP A 401 -5.16 -0.43 14.48
N PRO A 402 -4.76 0.85 14.50
CA PRO A 402 -5.59 1.91 15.08
C PRO A 402 -6.98 1.98 14.43
N MET A 403 -7.14 1.54 13.17
CA MET A 403 -8.46 1.42 12.56
C MET A 403 -9.27 0.25 13.10
N ARG A 404 -8.61 -0.88 13.40
CA ARG A 404 -9.26 -2.04 14.01
C ARG A 404 -9.75 -1.74 15.43
N LEU A 405 -8.96 -1.03 16.23
CA LEU A 405 -9.37 -0.57 17.55
C LEU A 405 -10.60 0.34 17.47
N LYS A 406 -10.64 1.25 16.49
CA LYS A 406 -11.80 2.13 16.26
C LYS A 406 -13.03 1.32 15.84
N ALA A 407 -12.86 0.33 14.97
CA ALA A 407 -13.97 -0.53 14.52
C ALA A 407 -14.55 -1.34 15.69
N GLN A 408 -13.70 -1.98 16.50
CA GLN A 408 -14.13 -2.74 17.69
C GLN A 408 -14.86 -1.86 18.73
N ALA A 409 -14.45 -0.59 18.86
CA ALA A 409 -15.11 0.35 19.77
C ALA A 409 -16.50 0.80 19.28
N VAL A 410 -16.78 0.71 17.97
CA VAL A 410 -18.12 0.96 17.41
C VAL A 410 -19.01 -0.25 17.70
N ASP A 411 -18.55 -1.46 17.37
CA ASP A 411 -19.31 -2.70 17.61
C ASP A 411 -19.68 -2.88 19.10
N GLN A 412 -18.78 -2.51 20.03
CA GLN A 412 -19.06 -2.58 21.46
C GLN A 412 -20.14 -1.59 21.93
N ARG A 413 -20.27 -0.41 21.30
CA ARG A 413 -21.34 0.54 21.64
C ARG A 413 -22.70 0.03 21.18
N ASP A 414 -22.75 -0.55 19.98
CA ASP A 414 -23.99 -1.06 19.42
C ASP A 414 -24.49 -2.27 20.21
N ALA A 415 -23.58 -3.14 20.67
CA ALA A 415 -23.92 -4.29 21.52
C ALA A 415 -24.51 -3.89 22.89
N HIS A 416 -24.04 -2.80 23.51
CA HIS A 416 -24.64 -2.30 24.77
C HIS A 416 -25.92 -1.49 24.56
N GLY A 417 -26.16 -0.97 23.35
CA GLY A 417 -27.38 -0.22 23.02
C GLY A 417 -28.58 -1.08 22.64
N THR A 418 -28.39 -2.37 22.40
CA THR A 418 -29.42 -3.27 21.81
C THR A 418 -29.97 -4.34 22.75
N ASP A 419 -29.66 -4.34 24.06
CA ASP A 419 -30.27 -5.25 25.06
C ASP A 419 -31.79 -5.03 25.30
N THR A 420 -32.47 -4.32 24.41
CA THR A 420 -33.95 -4.26 24.33
C THR A 420 -34.48 -4.65 22.93
N SER A 421 -33.67 -5.28 22.08
CA SER A 421 -34.20 -5.94 20.88
C SER A 421 -34.86 -7.26 21.30
N PRO A 422 -36.13 -7.49 20.92
CA PRO A 422 -36.87 -8.67 21.34
C PRO A 422 -36.13 -9.94 20.91
N SER A 423 -36.13 -10.95 21.77
CA SER A 423 -35.47 -12.23 21.48
C SER A 423 -36.05 -12.85 20.20
N LEU A 424 -35.31 -13.73 19.54
CA LEU A 424 -35.79 -14.43 18.34
C LEU A 424 -37.14 -15.16 18.60
N GLU A 425 -37.35 -15.62 19.84
CA GLU A 425 -38.63 -16.17 20.31
C GLU A 425 -39.74 -15.11 20.38
N GLU A 426 -39.47 -13.91 20.88
CA GLU A 426 -40.44 -12.82 20.91
C GLU A 426 -40.81 -12.33 19.50
N MET A 427 -39.86 -12.34 18.55
CA MET A 427 -40.13 -12.05 17.14
C MET A 427 -40.96 -13.15 16.46
N GLU A 428 -40.72 -14.43 16.77
CA GLU A 428 -41.55 -15.53 16.27
C GLU A 428 -42.97 -15.51 16.86
N VAL A 429 -43.12 -15.18 18.15
CA VAL A 429 -44.42 -14.99 18.80
C VAL A 429 -45.19 -13.81 18.20
N ALA A 430 -44.51 -12.69 17.93
CA ALA A 430 -45.12 -11.54 17.27
C ALA A 430 -45.53 -11.85 15.81
N ALA A 431 -44.70 -12.58 15.06
CA ALA A 431 -45.02 -13.02 13.71
C ALA A 431 -46.18 -14.03 13.67
N SER A 432 -46.26 -14.93 14.66
CA SER A 432 -47.38 -15.86 14.87
C SER A 432 -48.69 -15.12 15.19
N ALA A 433 -48.64 -14.13 16.07
CA ALA A 433 -49.82 -13.31 16.44
C ALA A 433 -50.37 -12.49 15.25
N VAL A 434 -49.50 -11.98 14.39
CA VAL A 434 -49.92 -11.28 13.17
C VAL A 434 -50.50 -12.25 12.13
N ARG A 435 -49.93 -13.45 11.99
CA ARG A 435 -50.43 -14.49 11.08
C ARG A 435 -51.84 -14.95 11.45
N ASN A 436 -52.15 -15.04 12.75
CA ASN A 436 -53.49 -15.40 13.25
C ASN A 436 -54.53 -14.28 13.11
N ARG A 437 -54.13 -13.01 13.05
CA ARG A 437 -55.04 -11.88 12.82
C ARG A 437 -55.43 -11.67 11.36
N ILE A 438 -54.71 -12.29 10.42
CA ILE A 438 -54.99 -12.19 8.97
C ILE A 438 -55.92 -13.31 8.50
N GLN A 439 -56.23 -14.30 9.35
CA GLN A 439 -57.13 -15.43 9.04
C GLN A 439 -58.54 -15.30 9.67
N LEU A 440 -58.87 -14.14 10.24
CA LEU A 440 -60.23 -13.73 10.64
C LEU A 440 -60.62 -12.53 9.79
#